data_AF-A0A5J6L594-F1
#
_entry.id   AF-A0A5J6L594-F1
#
_cell.length_a   1.000
_cell.length_b   1.000
_cell.length_c   1.000
_cell.angle_alpha   90.00
_cell.angle_beta   90.00
_cell.angle_gamma   90.00
#
_symmetry.space_group_name_H-M   'P 1'
#
loop_
_entity.id
_entity.type
_entity.pdbx_description
1 polymer ?
#
loop_
_entity_poly.entity_id
_entity_poly.type
_entity_poly.pdbx_seq_one_letter_code
_entity_poly.pdbx_strand_id
1 'polypeptide(L)'
;MDTSSPPRTVARASAALTAATFTASAVLTAQALTWLAAPAVSPFRAGSSAPIAAALGPSVAVAVELAAGVAGMALAALQVIPRLRASRLVSAAAAAVTIVAGLGFLGFASLAFAGYALVGMLPLGVLAALILLARRHPWPATGIAVAIVALTIAGQASGLFPIGDVAVRFASALKDGGIEAISALSLIAFTGVWMLAAVRGWEGGPFARAVLRHRVPLTIAAAACALPYVVSRLSWLTPWPLLGSPASFPRRRGRACS
;
A
#
# COMPACT_ATOMS: atom_id res chain seq x y z
N MET A 1 24.78 36.45 19.44
CA MET A 1 24.67 35.83 18.10
C MET A 1 24.61 34.32 18.31
N ASP A 2 23.40 33.77 18.47
CA ASP A 2 23.24 32.32 18.61
C ASP A 2 23.09 31.69 17.22
N THR A 3 24.19 31.18 16.70
CA THR A 3 24.20 30.27 15.55
C THR A 3 23.79 28.87 16.03
N SER A 4 22.50 28.71 16.38
CA SER A 4 21.93 27.40 16.69
C SER A 4 21.87 26.57 15.40
N SER A 5 22.94 25.82 15.16
CA SER A 5 22.96 24.83 14.09
C SER A 5 21.74 23.91 14.23
N PRO A 6 20.97 23.65 13.17
CA PRO A 6 19.80 22.81 13.27
C PRO A 6 20.20 21.43 13.82
N PRO A 7 19.36 20.82 14.67
CA PRO A 7 19.66 19.51 15.24
C PRO A 7 19.94 18.50 14.13
N ARG A 8 21.09 17.81 14.22
CA ARG A 8 21.62 16.88 13.19
C ARG A 8 20.60 15.81 12.72
N THR A 9 19.59 15.53 13.53
CA THR A 9 18.49 14.59 13.25
C THR A 9 17.56 15.07 12.13
N VAL A 10 17.24 16.37 12.06
CA VAL A 10 16.34 16.95 11.05
C VAL A 10 17.00 16.93 9.67
N ALA A 11 18.30 17.22 9.61
CA ALA A 11 19.08 17.19 8.37
C ALA A 11 19.24 15.77 7.78
N ARG A 12 19.28 14.72 8.61
CA ARG A 12 19.33 13.33 8.13
C ARG A 12 17.98 12.83 7.63
N ALA A 13 16.90 13.10 8.36
CA ALA A 13 15.54 12.72 7.96
C ALA A 13 15.09 13.41 6.65
N SER A 14 15.64 14.58 6.40
CA SER A 14 15.60 15.31 5.14
C SER A 14 16.21 14.54 3.98
N ALA A 15 17.51 14.24 4.07
CA ALA A 15 18.27 13.63 2.99
C ALA A 15 17.75 12.24 2.65
N ALA A 16 17.36 11.46 3.67
CA ALA A 16 16.76 10.14 3.47
C ALA A 16 15.45 10.21 2.65
N LEU A 17 14.59 11.21 2.89
CA LEU A 17 13.35 11.37 2.12
C LEU A 17 13.62 11.81 0.68
N THR A 18 14.57 12.72 0.46
CA THR A 18 14.95 13.14 -0.89
C THR A 18 15.57 11.97 -1.67
N ALA A 19 16.43 11.17 -1.05
CA ALA A 19 16.97 9.96 -1.65
C ALA A 19 15.86 8.93 -1.95
N ALA A 20 14.90 8.74 -1.03
CA ALA A 20 13.78 7.83 -1.22
C ALA A 20 12.84 8.27 -2.36
N THR A 21 12.46 9.55 -2.41
CA THR A 21 11.61 10.10 -3.48
C THR A 21 12.28 9.97 -4.85
N PHE A 22 13.58 10.30 -4.92
CA PHE A 22 14.35 10.15 -6.16
C PHE A 22 14.43 8.69 -6.60
N THR A 23 14.79 7.78 -5.68
CA THR A 23 14.93 6.35 -5.98
C THR A 23 13.61 5.74 -6.43
N ALA A 24 12.51 6.01 -5.73
CA ALA A 24 11.19 5.50 -6.10
C ALA A 24 10.75 6.01 -7.48
N SER A 25 11.04 7.29 -7.79
CA SER A 25 10.71 7.89 -9.09
C SER A 25 11.57 7.32 -10.22
N ALA A 26 12.85 7.04 -9.95
CA ALA A 26 13.76 6.40 -10.90
C ALA A 26 13.34 4.95 -11.21
N VAL A 27 12.92 4.20 -10.18
CA VAL A 27 12.38 2.84 -10.36
C VAL A 27 11.12 2.87 -11.24
N LEU A 28 10.20 3.78 -10.97
CA LEU A 28 8.97 3.92 -11.76
C LEU A 28 9.26 4.30 -13.21
N THR A 29 10.22 5.21 -13.44
CA THR A 29 10.69 5.60 -14.77
C THR A 29 11.28 4.40 -15.52
N ALA A 30 12.16 3.63 -14.86
CA ALA A 30 12.77 2.44 -15.46
C ALA A 30 11.74 1.36 -15.78
N GLN A 31 10.72 1.17 -14.94
CA GLN A 31 9.61 0.26 -15.20
C GLN A 31 8.81 0.70 -16.42
N ALA A 32 8.40 1.98 -16.49
CA ALA A 32 7.67 2.51 -17.64
C ALA A 32 8.46 2.37 -18.95
N LEU A 33 9.77 2.63 -18.94
CA LEU A 33 10.65 2.39 -20.09
C LEU A 33 10.70 0.90 -20.48
N THR A 34 10.70 0.00 -19.50
CA THR A 34 10.63 -1.46 -19.73
C THR A 34 9.31 -1.83 -20.40
N TRP A 35 8.19 -1.24 -19.99
CA TRP A 35 6.88 -1.49 -20.59
C TRP A 35 6.75 -0.91 -22.00
N LEU A 36 7.44 0.19 -22.31
CA LEU A 36 7.55 0.70 -23.68
C LEU A 36 8.39 -0.23 -24.56
N ALA A 37 9.48 -0.78 -24.04
CA ALA A 37 10.35 -1.70 -24.77
C ALA A 37 9.70 -3.08 -24.97
N ALA A 38 8.89 -3.53 -24.01
CA ALA A 38 8.26 -4.85 -24.02
C ALA A 38 6.76 -4.75 -23.64
N PRO A 39 5.90 -4.23 -24.53
CA PRO A 39 4.48 -4.00 -24.23
C PRO A 39 3.69 -5.28 -23.93
N ALA A 40 4.14 -6.44 -24.44
CA ALA A 40 3.49 -7.72 -24.22
C ALA A 40 3.54 -8.19 -22.75
N VAL A 41 4.53 -7.74 -21.97
CA VAL A 41 4.68 -8.07 -20.55
C VAL A 41 4.17 -6.97 -19.62
N SER A 42 3.62 -5.88 -20.17
CA SER A 42 3.14 -4.75 -19.39
C SER A 42 1.96 -5.14 -18.49
N PRO A 43 1.92 -4.67 -17.22
CA PRO A 43 0.78 -4.87 -16.33
C PRO A 43 -0.49 -4.12 -16.79
N PHE A 44 -0.39 -3.24 -17.79
CA PHE A 44 -1.52 -2.45 -18.31
C PHE A 44 -2.21 -3.05 -19.54
N ARG A 45 -1.90 -4.30 -19.91
CA ARG A 45 -2.54 -5.01 -21.02
C ARG A 45 -4.07 -5.12 -20.88
N ALA A 46 -4.74 -5.57 -21.94
CA ALA A 46 -6.18 -5.80 -21.93
C ALA A 46 -6.61 -6.65 -20.72
N GLY A 47 -7.58 -6.15 -19.94
CA GLY A 47 -8.01 -6.77 -18.68
C GLY A 47 -7.29 -6.26 -17.42
N SER A 48 -6.40 -5.26 -17.53
CA SER A 48 -5.77 -4.63 -16.37
C SER A 48 -6.81 -4.04 -15.41
N SER A 49 -6.59 -4.22 -14.12
CA SER A 49 -7.42 -3.61 -13.07
C SER A 49 -7.08 -2.14 -12.77
N ALA A 50 -6.04 -1.59 -13.43
CA ALA A 50 -5.62 -0.20 -13.24
C ALA A 50 -6.66 0.76 -13.86
N PRO A 51 -7.30 1.66 -13.07
CA PRO A 51 -8.34 2.55 -13.58
C PRO A 51 -7.91 3.39 -14.78
N ILE A 52 -6.69 3.89 -14.80
CA ILE A 52 -6.17 4.73 -15.90
C ILE A 52 -6.00 3.94 -17.20
N ALA A 53 -5.57 2.67 -17.11
CA ALA A 53 -5.44 1.80 -18.27
C ALA A 53 -6.81 1.40 -18.82
N ALA A 54 -7.79 1.17 -17.94
CA ALA A 54 -9.16 0.90 -18.34
C ALA A 54 -9.83 2.11 -19.02
N ALA A 55 -9.55 3.33 -18.54
CA ALA A 55 -10.17 4.55 -19.06
C ALA A 55 -9.51 5.08 -20.35
N LEU A 56 -8.18 5.06 -20.43
CA LEU A 56 -7.40 5.73 -21.48
C LEU A 56 -6.62 4.76 -22.38
N GLY A 57 -6.60 3.48 -22.02
CA GLY A 57 -5.88 2.44 -22.73
C GLY A 57 -4.45 2.20 -22.21
N PRO A 58 -3.84 1.04 -22.57
CA PRO A 58 -2.55 0.61 -22.04
C PRO A 58 -1.40 1.58 -22.33
N SER A 59 -1.33 2.09 -23.57
CA SER A 59 -0.24 2.98 -24.01
C SER A 59 -0.24 4.31 -23.26
N VAL A 60 -1.43 4.87 -23.00
CA VAL A 60 -1.56 6.12 -22.25
C VAL A 60 -1.19 5.90 -20.78
N ALA A 61 -1.57 4.76 -20.18
CA ALA A 61 -1.17 4.42 -18.82
C ALA A 61 0.37 4.37 -18.66
N VAL A 62 1.07 3.71 -19.59
CA VAL A 62 2.55 3.67 -19.57
C VAL A 62 3.15 5.07 -19.73
N ALA A 63 2.61 5.89 -20.64
CA ALA A 63 3.08 7.26 -20.83
C ALA A 63 2.88 8.13 -19.58
N VAL A 64 1.75 7.97 -18.87
CA VAL A 64 1.48 8.68 -17.61
C VAL A 64 2.39 8.18 -16.48
N GLU A 65 2.66 6.88 -16.41
CA GLU A 65 3.61 6.32 -15.43
C GLU A 65 5.02 6.89 -15.66
N LEU A 66 5.47 6.94 -16.93
CA LEU A 66 6.75 7.54 -17.30
C LEU A 66 6.79 9.02 -16.92
N ALA A 67 5.75 9.78 -17.26
CA ALA A 67 5.65 11.19 -16.94
C ALA A 67 5.67 11.43 -15.42
N ALA A 68 4.97 10.62 -14.64
CA ALA A 68 4.97 10.68 -13.18
C ALA A 68 6.36 10.37 -12.59
N GLY A 69 7.05 9.36 -13.12
CA GLY A 69 8.42 9.02 -12.73
C GLY A 69 9.41 10.15 -13.00
N VAL A 70 9.40 10.70 -14.23
CA VAL A 70 10.29 11.81 -14.62
C VAL A 70 9.98 13.08 -13.82
N ALA A 71 8.69 13.43 -13.67
CA ALA A 71 8.27 14.58 -12.86
C ALA A 71 8.68 14.39 -11.39
N GLY A 72 8.55 13.18 -10.85
CA GLY A 72 9.01 12.84 -9.51
C GLY A 72 10.52 13.06 -9.35
N MET A 73 11.34 12.57 -10.28
CA MET A 73 12.79 12.79 -10.23
C MET A 73 13.14 14.30 -10.26
N ALA A 74 12.49 15.07 -11.12
CA ALA A 74 12.67 16.53 -11.19
C ALA A 74 12.27 17.21 -9.87
N LEU A 75 11.12 16.88 -9.31
CA LEU A 75 10.65 17.40 -8.03
C LEU A 75 11.58 17.01 -6.87
N ALA A 76 12.12 15.78 -6.86
CA ALA A 76 13.08 15.33 -5.87
C ALA A 76 14.41 16.11 -5.97
N ALA A 77 14.87 16.41 -7.19
CA ALA A 77 16.04 17.27 -7.39
C ALA A 77 15.80 18.69 -6.87
N LEU A 78 14.59 19.25 -7.06
CA LEU A 78 14.24 20.56 -6.51
C LEU A 78 14.22 20.58 -4.98
N GLN A 79 13.99 19.45 -4.31
CA GLN A 79 14.07 19.37 -2.84
C GLN A 79 15.48 19.54 -2.29
N VAL A 80 16.53 19.40 -3.11
CA VAL A 80 17.92 19.69 -2.71
C VAL A 80 18.11 21.20 -2.49
N ILE A 81 17.30 22.03 -3.14
CA ILE A 81 17.37 23.50 -3.04
C ILE A 81 16.58 23.96 -1.79
N PRO A 82 17.25 24.52 -0.74
CA PRO A 82 16.60 24.80 0.54
C PRO A 82 15.37 25.73 0.44
N ARG A 83 15.42 26.71 -0.47
CA ARG A 83 14.32 27.67 -0.70
C ARG A 83 13.06 27.00 -1.28
N LEU A 84 13.24 26.04 -2.17
CA LEU A 84 12.13 25.37 -2.87
C LEU A 84 11.57 24.18 -2.08
N ARG A 85 12.42 23.59 -1.23
CA ARG A 85 12.09 22.42 -0.43
C ARG A 85 10.88 22.60 0.49
N ALA A 86 10.71 23.78 1.06
CA ALA A 86 9.57 24.12 1.92
C ALA A 86 8.46 24.87 1.16
N SER A 87 8.54 24.94 -0.17
CA SER A 87 7.53 25.64 -0.96
C SER A 87 6.23 24.83 -0.99
N ARG A 88 5.11 25.53 -0.79
CA ARG A 88 3.76 24.94 -0.95
C ARG A 88 3.56 24.37 -2.36
N LEU A 89 4.25 24.92 -3.35
CA LEU A 89 4.18 24.48 -4.73
C LEU A 89 4.78 23.07 -4.91
N VAL A 90 5.94 22.78 -4.32
CA VAL A 90 6.53 21.43 -4.36
C VAL A 90 5.65 20.43 -3.63
N SER A 91 5.04 20.81 -2.50
CA SER A 91 4.11 19.93 -1.78
C SER A 91 2.77 19.73 -2.46
N ALA A 92 2.25 20.73 -3.17
CA ALA A 92 1.07 20.59 -4.00
C ALA A 92 1.35 19.68 -5.21
N ALA A 93 2.52 19.84 -5.85
CA ALA A 93 2.95 18.97 -6.94
C ALA A 93 3.15 17.52 -6.45
N ALA A 94 3.77 17.33 -5.28
CA ALA A 94 3.89 16.03 -4.63
C ALA A 94 2.51 15.40 -4.38
N ALA A 95 1.55 16.16 -3.85
CA ALA A 95 0.19 15.68 -3.63
C ALA A 95 -0.49 15.29 -4.94
N ALA A 96 -0.35 16.10 -6.00
CA ALA A 96 -0.92 15.79 -7.31
C ALA A 96 -0.35 14.48 -7.88
N VAL A 97 0.97 14.29 -7.82
CA VAL A 97 1.63 13.05 -8.25
C VAL A 97 1.15 11.85 -7.43
N THR A 98 1.02 12.00 -6.10
CA THR A 98 0.45 10.97 -5.23
C THR A 98 -0.99 10.62 -5.60
N ILE A 99 -1.83 11.61 -5.90
CA ILE A 99 -3.23 11.39 -6.27
C ILE A 99 -3.33 10.67 -7.61
N VAL A 100 -2.55 11.09 -8.62
CA VAL A 100 -2.52 10.45 -9.93
C VAL A 100 -2.00 9.02 -9.83
N ALA A 101 -0.90 8.79 -9.10
CA ALA A 101 -0.36 7.45 -8.89
C ALA A 101 -1.33 6.55 -8.10
N GLY A 102 -1.86 7.08 -7.00
CA GLY A 102 -2.74 6.35 -6.10
C GLY A 102 -4.09 6.02 -6.73
N LEU A 103 -4.81 7.00 -7.25
CA LEU A 103 -6.15 6.78 -7.82
C LEU A 103 -6.10 6.24 -9.25
N GLY A 104 -5.06 6.59 -10.02
CA GLY A 104 -4.96 6.19 -11.43
C GLY A 104 -4.46 4.75 -11.60
N PHE A 105 -3.47 4.33 -10.80
CA PHE A 105 -2.78 3.05 -11.01
C PHE A 105 -3.08 1.99 -9.95
N LEU A 106 -3.42 2.36 -8.71
CA LEU A 106 -3.74 1.36 -7.68
C LEU A 106 -5.19 0.90 -7.84
N GLY A 107 -5.38 -0.16 -8.62
CA GLY A 107 -6.65 -0.87 -8.74
C GLY A 107 -6.92 -1.80 -7.54
N PHE A 108 -8.04 -2.54 -7.62
CA PHE A 108 -8.40 -3.54 -6.61
C PHE A 108 -7.34 -4.62 -6.43
N ALA A 109 -6.70 -5.06 -7.53
CA ALA A 109 -5.62 -6.05 -7.46
C ALA A 109 -4.41 -5.50 -6.69
N SER A 110 -4.02 -4.24 -6.93
CA SER A 110 -2.92 -3.60 -6.22
C SER A 110 -3.20 -3.47 -4.72
N LEU A 111 -4.44 -3.19 -4.34
CA LEU A 111 -4.87 -3.19 -2.92
C LEU A 111 -4.77 -4.58 -2.29
N ALA A 112 -5.15 -5.63 -3.02
CA ALA A 112 -4.98 -7.00 -2.53
C ALA A 112 -3.49 -7.35 -2.34
N PHE A 113 -2.64 -7.02 -3.31
CA PHE A 113 -1.19 -7.19 -3.19
C PHE A 113 -0.59 -6.38 -2.05
N ALA A 114 -1.04 -5.14 -1.84
CA ALA A 114 -0.65 -4.32 -0.69
C ALA A 114 -0.97 -5.04 0.63
N GLY A 115 -2.16 -5.63 0.74
CA GLY A 115 -2.57 -6.43 1.89
C GLY A 115 -1.67 -7.64 2.12
N TYR A 116 -1.38 -8.42 1.08
CA TYR A 116 -0.47 -9.58 1.20
C TYR A 116 0.96 -9.18 1.54
N ALA A 117 1.47 -8.11 0.94
CA ALA A 117 2.79 -7.59 1.23
C ALA A 117 2.89 -7.05 2.66
N LEU A 118 1.85 -6.34 3.14
CA LEU A 118 1.76 -5.88 4.52
C LEU A 118 1.80 -7.06 5.49
N VAL A 119 1.02 -8.12 5.22
CA VAL A 119 1.04 -9.37 6.00
C VAL A 119 2.43 -10.00 5.96
N GLY A 120 3.09 -10.03 4.80
CA GLY A 120 4.46 -10.53 4.65
C GLY A 120 5.51 -9.70 5.39
N MET A 121 5.31 -8.38 5.52
CA MET A 121 6.20 -7.49 6.28
C MET A 121 5.90 -7.48 7.79
N LEU A 122 4.73 -7.95 8.22
CA LEU A 122 4.31 -7.93 9.62
C LEU A 122 5.30 -8.67 10.55
N PRO A 123 5.83 -9.86 10.22
CA PRO A 123 6.87 -10.51 11.02
C PRO A 123 8.12 -9.66 11.21
N LEU A 124 8.56 -8.95 10.16
CA LEU A 124 9.72 -8.05 10.24
C LEU A 124 9.43 -6.85 11.14
N GLY A 125 8.22 -6.29 11.06
CA GLY A 125 7.77 -5.21 11.93
C GLY A 125 7.69 -5.63 13.40
N VAL A 126 7.12 -6.82 13.66
CA VAL A 126 7.07 -7.42 15.01
C VAL A 126 8.47 -7.67 15.54
N LEU A 127 9.37 -8.22 14.73
CA LEU A 127 10.76 -8.45 15.11
C LEU A 127 11.49 -7.13 15.44
N ALA A 128 11.33 -6.10 14.60
CA ALA A 128 11.91 -4.78 14.86
C ALA A 128 11.35 -4.17 16.14
N ALA A 129 10.04 -4.26 16.38
CA ALA A 129 9.40 -3.79 17.60
C ALA A 129 9.90 -4.54 18.83
N LEU A 130 10.06 -5.87 18.76
CA LEU A 130 10.64 -6.70 19.81
C LEU A 130 12.09 -6.33 20.09
N ILE A 131 12.91 -6.10 19.07
CA ILE A 131 14.30 -5.65 19.24
C ILE A 131 14.33 -4.29 19.96
N LEU A 132 13.51 -3.33 19.51
CA LEU A 132 13.43 -2.01 20.14
C LEU A 132 12.92 -2.09 21.59
N LEU A 133 11.94 -2.95 21.85
CA LEU A 133 11.41 -3.19 23.18
C LEU A 133 12.46 -3.87 24.07
N ALA A 134 13.15 -4.90 23.59
CA ALA A 134 14.19 -5.62 24.32
C ALA A 134 15.34 -4.72 24.75
N ARG A 135 15.67 -3.71 23.93
CA ARG A 135 16.68 -2.69 24.30
C ARG A 135 16.28 -1.81 25.47
N ARG A 136 14.98 -1.61 25.72
CA ARG A 136 14.48 -0.79 26.83
C ARG A 136 13.98 -1.61 28.03
N HIS A 137 13.34 -2.75 27.75
CA HIS A 137 12.69 -3.62 28.72
C HIS A 137 12.87 -5.10 28.28
N PRO A 138 13.99 -5.75 28.62
CA PRO A 138 14.30 -7.09 28.13
C PRO A 138 13.32 -8.16 28.62
N TRP A 139 12.89 -8.10 29.88
CA TRP A 139 11.96 -9.08 30.48
C TRP A 139 10.60 -9.16 29.77
N PRO A 140 9.84 -8.06 29.58
CA PRO A 140 8.56 -8.14 28.86
C PRO A 140 8.76 -8.48 27.38
N ALA A 141 9.86 -8.06 26.75
CA ALA A 141 10.15 -8.42 25.36
C ALA A 141 10.33 -9.94 25.21
N THR A 142 11.08 -10.58 26.12
CA THR A 142 11.24 -12.04 26.14
C THR A 142 9.91 -12.74 26.36
N GLY A 143 9.07 -12.26 27.30
CA GLY A 143 7.74 -12.82 27.54
C GLY A 143 6.84 -12.78 26.30
N ILE A 144 6.79 -11.63 25.62
CA ILE A 144 6.02 -11.47 24.37
C ILE A 144 6.58 -12.35 23.25
N ALA A 145 7.91 -12.41 23.10
CA ALA A 145 8.55 -13.24 22.08
C ALA A 145 8.23 -14.73 22.30
N VAL A 146 8.34 -15.22 23.54
CA VAL A 146 7.97 -16.60 23.92
C VAL A 146 6.50 -16.86 23.63
N ALA A 147 5.59 -15.93 23.98
CA ALA A 147 4.17 -16.07 23.71
C ALA A 147 3.88 -16.16 22.19
N ILE A 148 4.50 -15.32 21.36
CA ILE A 148 4.34 -15.36 19.90
C ILE A 148 4.84 -16.69 19.34
N VAL A 149 6.02 -17.15 19.77
CA VAL A 149 6.58 -18.44 19.33
C VAL A 149 5.68 -19.60 19.75
N ALA A 150 5.23 -19.62 21.01
CA ALA A 150 4.33 -20.66 21.53
C ALA A 150 2.99 -20.70 20.77
N LEU A 151 2.38 -19.54 20.52
CA LEU A 151 1.14 -19.44 19.72
C LEU A 151 1.35 -19.89 18.28
N THR A 152 2.50 -19.57 17.69
CA THR A 152 2.84 -19.99 16.31
C THR A 152 2.99 -21.51 16.22
N ILE A 153 3.69 -22.12 17.19
CA ILE A 153 3.85 -23.58 17.28
C ILE A 153 2.51 -24.26 17.51
N ALA A 154 1.70 -23.77 18.45
CA ALA A 154 0.36 -24.30 18.72
C ALA A 154 -0.57 -24.17 17.49
N GLY A 155 -0.47 -23.05 16.76
CA GLY A 155 -1.19 -22.83 15.51
C GLY A 155 -0.79 -23.77 14.38
N GLN A 156 0.50 -24.12 14.26
CA GLN A 156 0.96 -25.16 13.33
C GLN A 156 0.43 -26.53 13.75
N ALA A 157 0.61 -26.91 15.02
CA ALA A 157 0.29 -28.26 15.51
C ALA A 157 -1.21 -28.57 15.45
N SER A 158 -2.06 -27.56 15.63
CA SER A 158 -3.52 -27.68 15.50
C SER A 158 -4.02 -27.70 14.05
N GLY A 159 -3.14 -27.46 13.07
CA GLY A 159 -3.53 -27.30 11.66
C GLY A 159 -4.32 -26.02 11.36
N LEU A 160 -4.50 -25.14 12.35
CA LEU A 160 -5.24 -23.88 12.19
C LEU A 160 -4.50 -22.87 11.30
N PHE A 161 -3.17 -22.93 11.28
CA PHE A 161 -2.34 -22.03 10.49
C PHE A 161 -1.20 -22.80 9.82
N PRO A 162 -1.37 -23.46 8.67
CA PRO A 162 -0.26 -24.10 7.98
C PRO A 162 0.64 -23.03 7.32
N ILE A 163 1.64 -22.51 8.05
CA ILE A 163 2.51 -21.42 7.57
C ILE A 163 3.29 -21.87 6.32
N GLY A 164 3.69 -23.15 6.26
CA GLY A 164 4.34 -23.73 5.09
C GLY A 164 3.49 -23.59 3.81
N ASP A 165 2.21 -23.92 3.88
CA ASP A 165 1.30 -23.80 2.74
C ASP A 165 1.08 -22.35 2.32
N VAL A 166 0.98 -21.43 3.28
CA VAL A 166 0.87 -20.00 3.00
C VAL A 166 2.12 -19.50 2.28
N ALA A 167 3.31 -19.90 2.74
CA ALA A 167 4.57 -19.52 2.11
C ALA A 167 4.69 -20.07 0.69
N VAL A 168 4.31 -21.33 0.46
CA VAL A 168 4.32 -21.95 -0.88
C VAL A 168 3.33 -21.26 -1.81
N ARG A 169 2.11 -20.99 -1.35
CA ARG A 169 1.08 -20.28 -2.15
C ARG A 169 1.49 -18.85 -2.45
N PHE A 170 2.14 -18.18 -1.50
CA PHE A 170 2.68 -16.85 -1.72
C PHE A 170 3.81 -16.88 -2.76
N ALA A 171 4.73 -17.85 -2.66
CA ALA A 171 5.81 -18.01 -3.62
C ALA A 171 5.30 -18.36 -5.03
N SER A 172 4.29 -19.22 -5.15
CA SER A 172 3.67 -19.52 -6.44
C SER A 172 2.94 -18.31 -7.02
N ALA A 173 2.18 -17.57 -6.20
CA ALA A 173 1.55 -16.33 -6.63
C ALA A 173 2.57 -15.27 -7.09
N LEU A 174 3.73 -15.21 -6.44
CA LEU A 174 4.84 -14.34 -6.85
C LEU A 174 5.49 -14.81 -8.16
N LYS A 175 5.55 -16.12 -8.40
CA LYS A 175 6.09 -16.67 -9.65
C LYS A 175 5.17 -16.35 -10.82
N ASP A 176 3.87 -16.54 -10.64
CA ASP A 176 2.88 -16.41 -11.72
C ASP A 176 2.46 -14.95 -11.95
N GLY A 177 2.46 -14.12 -10.90
CA GLY A 177 2.06 -12.70 -10.92
C GLY A 177 3.20 -11.73 -10.59
N GLY A 178 4.46 -12.17 -10.65
CA GLY A 178 5.60 -11.40 -10.13
C GLY A 178 5.76 -10.01 -10.72
N ILE A 179 5.52 -9.86 -12.02
CA ILE A 179 5.58 -8.56 -12.72
C ILE A 179 4.51 -7.60 -12.18
N GLU A 180 3.27 -8.08 -12.04
CA GLU A 180 2.16 -7.29 -11.51
C GLU A 180 2.40 -6.93 -10.03
N ALA A 181 2.90 -7.89 -9.24
CA ALA A 181 3.25 -7.66 -7.85
C ALA A 181 4.37 -6.64 -7.68
N ILE A 182 5.46 -6.74 -8.45
CA ILE A 182 6.59 -5.80 -8.41
C ILE A 182 6.13 -4.40 -8.83
N SER A 183 5.30 -4.30 -9.87
CA SER A 183 4.75 -3.02 -10.35
C SER A 183 3.79 -2.40 -9.34
N ALA A 184 2.93 -3.20 -8.70
CA ALA A 184 2.07 -2.73 -7.63
C ALA A 184 2.88 -2.25 -6.42
N LEU A 185 3.91 -2.99 -6.01
CA LEU A 185 4.75 -2.64 -4.88
C LEU A 185 5.59 -1.38 -5.12
N SER A 186 6.15 -1.21 -6.32
CA SER A 186 6.86 0.02 -6.69
C SER A 186 5.92 1.22 -6.71
N LEU A 187 4.70 1.08 -7.25
CA LEU A 187 3.67 2.12 -7.21
C LEU A 187 3.24 2.47 -5.79
N ILE A 188 3.05 1.48 -4.91
CA ILE A 188 2.72 1.70 -3.50
C ILE A 188 3.86 2.45 -2.80
N ALA A 189 5.11 2.02 -3.01
CA ALA A 189 6.28 2.67 -2.44
C ALA A 189 6.42 4.11 -2.95
N PHE A 190 6.27 4.32 -4.26
CA PHE A 190 6.27 5.63 -4.88
C PHE A 190 5.19 6.54 -4.28
N THR A 191 3.95 6.07 -4.24
CA THR A 191 2.80 6.80 -3.71
C THR A 191 3.01 7.16 -2.23
N GLY A 192 3.48 6.20 -1.42
CA GLY A 192 3.72 6.41 0.01
C GLY A 192 4.84 7.40 0.30
N VAL A 193 5.95 7.32 -0.44
CA VAL A 193 7.08 8.25 -0.28
C VAL A 193 6.71 9.66 -0.74
N TRP A 194 5.99 9.80 -1.86
CA TRP A 194 5.48 11.10 -2.32
C TRP A 194 4.40 11.69 -1.41
N MET A 195 3.55 10.84 -0.82
CA MET A 195 2.57 11.27 0.19
C MET A 195 3.30 11.87 1.41
N LEU A 196 4.37 11.23 1.88
CA LEU A 196 5.18 11.76 2.99
C LEU A 196 5.85 13.09 2.62
N ALA A 197 6.36 13.22 1.39
CA ALA A 197 6.92 14.48 0.88
C ALA A 197 5.86 15.58 0.74
N ALA A 198 4.65 15.23 0.32
CA ALA A 198 3.52 16.14 0.25
C ALA A 198 3.22 16.68 1.65
N VAL A 199 2.93 15.80 2.62
CA VAL A 199 2.54 16.16 3.99
C VAL A 199 3.57 17.09 4.66
N ARG A 200 4.88 16.85 4.45
CA ARG A 200 5.94 17.66 5.07
C ARG A 200 5.85 19.15 4.78
N GLY A 201 5.50 19.58 3.56
CA GLY A 201 5.41 21.02 3.29
C GLY A 201 4.11 21.67 3.75
N TRP A 202 3.19 20.89 4.34
CA TRP A 202 2.02 21.42 5.04
C TRP A 202 2.20 21.43 6.57
N GLU A 203 3.33 20.94 7.09
CA GLU A 203 3.63 20.97 8.52
C GLU A 203 3.61 22.42 9.05
N GLY A 204 2.88 22.63 10.15
CA GLY A 204 2.70 23.95 10.77
C GLY A 204 1.70 24.88 10.08
N GLY A 205 1.12 24.49 8.93
CA GLY A 205 0.12 25.28 8.22
C GLY A 205 -1.28 25.30 8.86
N PRO A 206 -2.20 26.17 8.39
CA PRO A 206 -3.61 26.15 8.81
C PRO A 206 -4.28 24.80 8.50
N PHE A 207 -3.88 24.15 7.39
CA PHE A 207 -4.36 22.82 7.02
C PHE A 207 -3.96 21.76 8.05
N ALA A 208 -2.69 21.69 8.45
CA ALA A 208 -2.24 20.77 9.48
C ALA A 208 -2.98 21.00 10.81
N ARG A 209 -3.20 22.26 11.19
CA ARG A 209 -4.02 22.59 12.38
C ARG A 209 -5.48 22.13 12.24
N ALA A 210 -6.08 22.29 11.07
CA ALA A 210 -7.43 21.82 10.81
C ALA A 210 -7.52 20.28 10.89
N VAL A 211 -6.55 19.55 10.32
CA VAL A 211 -6.46 18.08 10.42
C VAL A 211 -6.30 17.64 11.88
N LEU A 212 -5.40 18.28 12.64
CA LEU A 212 -5.20 17.96 14.06
C LEU A 212 -6.45 18.24 14.91
N ARG A 213 -7.19 19.31 14.60
CA ARG A 213 -8.48 19.61 15.25
C ARG A 213 -9.52 18.52 14.98
N HIS A 214 -9.49 17.89 13.81
CA HIS A 214 -10.43 16.83 13.40
C HIS A 214 -9.82 15.43 13.45
N ARG A 215 -8.75 15.22 14.23
CA ARG A 215 -8.05 13.91 14.28
C ARG A 215 -8.97 12.75 14.66
N VAL A 216 -9.88 12.96 15.60
CA VAL A 216 -10.80 11.91 16.08
C VAL A 216 -11.79 11.50 14.98
N PRO A 217 -12.60 12.40 14.38
CA PRO A 217 -13.51 12.00 13.31
C PRO A 217 -12.77 11.47 12.08
N LEU A 218 -11.58 11.98 11.75
CA LEU A 218 -10.76 11.42 10.66
C LEU A 218 -10.31 9.99 10.96
N THR A 219 -9.83 9.71 12.17
CA THR A 219 -9.46 8.35 12.57
C THR A 219 -10.68 7.42 12.61
N ILE A 220 -11.84 7.91 13.07
CA ILE A 220 -13.10 7.13 13.03
C ILE A 220 -13.49 6.83 11.59
N ALA A 221 -13.43 7.81 10.68
CA ALA A 221 -13.72 7.61 9.26
C ALA A 221 -12.74 6.62 8.61
N ALA A 222 -11.45 6.72 8.94
CA ALA A 222 -10.42 5.79 8.49
C ALA A 222 -10.58 4.38 9.10
N ALA A 223 -11.08 4.25 10.33
CA ALA A 223 -11.42 2.94 10.90
C ALA A 223 -12.70 2.39 10.25
N ALA A 224 -13.67 3.25 9.98
CA ALA A 224 -14.93 2.91 9.34
C ALA A 224 -14.76 2.48 7.88
N CYS A 225 -13.68 2.86 7.18
CA CYS A 225 -13.45 2.36 5.82
C CYS A 225 -13.16 0.85 5.77
N ALA A 226 -12.73 0.24 6.90
CA ALA A 226 -12.62 -1.21 7.04
C ALA A 226 -13.95 -1.87 7.45
N LEU A 227 -14.93 -1.09 7.92
CA LEU A 227 -16.19 -1.60 8.45
C LEU A 227 -17.03 -2.35 7.39
N PRO A 228 -17.16 -1.88 6.13
CA PRO A 228 -17.83 -2.65 5.08
C PRO A 228 -17.22 -4.04 4.89
N TYR A 229 -15.88 -4.15 4.96
CA TYR A 229 -15.19 -5.43 4.84
C TYR A 229 -15.47 -6.33 6.06
N VAL A 230 -15.41 -5.79 7.27
CA VAL A 230 -15.72 -6.55 8.50
C VAL A 230 -17.17 -7.02 8.53
N VAL A 231 -18.13 -6.15 8.17
CA VAL A 231 -19.55 -6.52 8.05
C VAL A 231 -19.73 -7.61 6.99
N SER A 232 -19.07 -7.47 5.84
CA SER A 232 -19.12 -8.49 4.79
C SER A 232 -18.50 -9.82 5.22
N ARG A 233 -17.58 -9.86 6.19
CA ARG A 233 -17.02 -11.11 6.72
C ARG A 233 -17.88 -11.69 7.85
N LEU A 234 -18.43 -10.84 8.71
CA LEU A 234 -19.39 -11.24 9.74
C LEU A 234 -20.68 -11.79 9.12
N SER A 235 -21.08 -11.29 7.96
CA SER A 235 -22.20 -11.85 7.20
C SER A 235 -21.91 -13.28 6.70
N TRP A 236 -20.66 -13.74 6.66
CA TRP A 236 -20.35 -15.14 6.33
C TRP A 236 -20.35 -16.05 7.57
N LEU A 237 -20.13 -15.47 8.75
CA LEU A 237 -20.20 -16.17 10.03
C LEU A 237 -21.63 -16.28 10.56
N THR A 238 -22.54 -15.43 10.07
CA THR A 238 -23.97 -15.66 10.24
C THR A 238 -24.37 -16.79 9.30
N PRO A 239 -24.81 -17.95 9.82
CA PRO A 239 -25.34 -18.99 8.95
C PRO A 239 -26.56 -18.38 8.25
N TRP A 240 -26.52 -18.26 6.92
CA TRP A 240 -27.65 -17.87 6.09
C TRP A 240 -28.60 -19.04 5.66
N PRO A 241 -28.72 -20.21 6.32
CA PRO A 241 -29.64 -21.25 5.84
C PRO A 241 -31.10 -21.00 6.25
N LEU A 242 -31.48 -19.84 6.81
CA LEU A 242 -32.83 -19.61 7.33
C LEU A 242 -33.84 -18.99 6.34
N LEU A 243 -33.46 -18.66 5.10
CA LEU A 243 -34.39 -18.10 4.11
C LEU A 243 -34.64 -18.94 2.85
N GLY A 244 -34.14 -20.18 2.80
CA GLY A 244 -34.55 -21.14 1.78
C GLY A 244 -33.43 -22.01 1.28
N SER A 245 -33.41 -23.27 1.71
CA SER A 245 -32.70 -24.30 0.97
C SER A 245 -33.30 -24.39 -0.44
N PRO A 246 -32.52 -24.33 -1.53
CA PRO A 246 -33.05 -24.46 -2.89
C PRO A 246 -33.75 -25.81 -3.15
N ALA A 247 -33.65 -26.77 -2.22
CA ALA A 247 -34.41 -28.01 -2.22
C ALA A 247 -35.93 -27.82 -1.95
N SER A 248 -36.39 -26.67 -1.46
CA SER A 248 -37.81 -26.40 -1.23
C SER A 248 -38.54 -25.80 -2.43
N PHE A 249 -37.86 -25.53 -3.56
CA PHE A 249 -38.54 -25.11 -4.77
C PHE A 249 -39.25 -26.33 -5.41
N PRO A 250 -40.59 -26.34 -5.50
CA PRO A 250 -41.29 -27.42 -6.17
C PRO A 250 -40.82 -27.52 -7.62
N ARG A 251 -40.32 -28.69 -8.03
CA ARG A 251 -40.01 -29.00 -9.44
C ARG A 251 -41.26 -28.65 -10.26
N ARG A 252 -41.22 -27.54 -11.01
CA ARG A 252 -42.21 -27.26 -12.06
C ARG A 252 -42.13 -28.44 -13.02
N ARG A 253 -43.10 -29.36 -12.93
CA ARG A 253 -43.32 -30.38 -13.95
C ARG A 253 -43.66 -29.63 -15.24
N GLY A 254 -42.74 -29.63 -16.19
CA GLY A 254 -42.99 -29.15 -17.53
C GLY A 254 -44.21 -29.88 -18.08
N ARG A 255 -45.27 -29.13 -18.40
CA ARG A 255 -46.30 -29.63 -19.30
C ARG A 255 -45.65 -29.68 -20.68
N ALA A 256 -45.50 -30.88 -21.22
CA ALA A 256 -45.28 -31.06 -22.64
C ALA A 256 -46.54 -30.54 -23.35
N CYS A 257 -46.42 -29.44 -24.08
CA CYS A 257 -47.40 -29.08 -25.09
C CYS A 257 -47.10 -29.94 -26.33
N SER A 258 -47.91 -30.98 -26.49
CA SER A 258 -48.15 -31.68 -27.76
C SER A 258 -49.01 -30.83 -28.68
#